data_AF-A0A4V6YYA0-F1
#
_entry.id   AF-A0A4V6YYA0-F1
#
_cell.length_a   1.000
_cell.length_b   1.000
_cell.length_c   1.000
_cell.angle_alpha   90.00
_cell.angle_beta   90.00
_cell.angle_gamma   90.00
#
_symmetry.space_group_name_H-M   'P 1'
#
loop_
_entity.id
_entity.type
_entity.pdbx_description
1 polymer ?
#
loop_
_entity_poly.entity_id
_entity_poly.type
_entity_poly.pdbx_seq_one_letter_code
_entity_poly.pdbx_strand_id
1 'polypeptide(L)'
;MFTYGGKPVAVSKVDDRTVKFTLPQVSAAFTGTLVQIYPIPQHVFANEADLEKSTKNDAPVGSGPFKFKEYRAGQYYALTRFDDYWNGKAKLDAVTYRFAKDSNSANLAAAKRRDQPENGRSAGCVAPEEHRQV
;
A
#
# COMPACT_ATOMS: atom_id res chain seq x y z
N MET A 1 -22.51 -3.49 -6.98
CA MET A 1 -23.12 -4.62 -6.24
C MET A 1 -23.03 -5.86 -7.11
N PHE A 2 -22.58 -7.00 -6.58
CA PHE A 2 -22.45 -8.23 -7.38
C PHE A 2 -23.82 -8.78 -7.75
N THR A 3 -24.03 -9.08 -9.03
CA THR A 3 -25.27 -9.66 -9.53
C THR A 3 -24.98 -10.97 -10.26
N TYR A 4 -25.82 -11.98 -10.05
CA TYR A 4 -25.77 -13.25 -10.77
C TYR A 4 -27.15 -13.53 -11.34
N GLY A 5 -27.26 -13.59 -12.68
CA GLY A 5 -28.53 -13.72 -13.40
C GLY A 5 -29.53 -12.61 -13.05
N GLY A 6 -29.04 -11.37 -12.99
CA GLY A 6 -29.87 -10.18 -12.73
C GLY A 6 -30.30 -9.99 -11.27
N LYS A 7 -30.00 -10.94 -10.37
CA LYS A 7 -30.30 -10.82 -8.94
C LYS A 7 -29.05 -10.46 -8.15
N PRO A 8 -29.13 -9.53 -7.19
CA PRO A 8 -27.98 -9.18 -6.36
C PRO A 8 -27.61 -10.31 -5.38
N VAL A 9 -26.33 -10.41 -5.05
CA VAL A 9 -25.86 -11.23 -3.93
C VAL A 9 -26.24 -10.55 -2.62
N ALA A 10 -26.90 -11.28 -1.72
CA ALA A 10 -27.21 -10.78 -0.39
C ALA A 10 -26.01 -10.99 0.54
N VAL A 11 -25.70 -9.98 1.36
CA VAL A 11 -24.58 -9.99 2.31
C VAL A 11 -25.11 -9.68 3.71
N SER A 12 -24.75 -10.50 4.69
CA SER A 12 -25.12 -10.27 6.09
C SER A 12 -23.92 -10.48 7.02
N LYS A 13 -23.78 -9.59 8.02
CA LYS A 13 -22.85 -9.77 9.14
C LYS A 13 -23.40 -10.85 10.07
N VAL A 14 -22.66 -11.94 10.26
CA VAL A 14 -23.03 -12.98 11.24
C VAL A 14 -22.44 -12.63 12.61
N ASP A 15 -21.17 -12.24 12.64
CA ASP A 15 -20.45 -11.73 13.81
C ASP A 15 -19.33 -10.77 13.38
N ASP A 16 -18.45 -10.37 14.30
CA ASP A 16 -17.38 -9.40 14.04
C ASP A 16 -16.29 -9.88 13.06
N ARG A 17 -16.17 -11.19 12.83
CA ARG A 17 -15.18 -11.80 11.93
C ARG A 17 -15.81 -12.71 10.86
N THR A 18 -17.13 -12.82 10.81
CA THR A 18 -17.85 -13.70 9.89
C THR A 18 -18.85 -12.93 9.03
N VAL A 19 -18.70 -13.05 7.70
CA VAL A 19 -19.62 -12.49 6.70
C VAL A 19 -20.25 -13.63 5.89
N LYS A 20 -21.58 -13.62 5.76
CA LYS A 20 -22.32 -14.60 4.96
C LYS A 20 -22.75 -13.98 3.63
N PHE A 21 -22.41 -14.64 2.54
CA PHE A 21 -22.87 -14.33 1.19
C PHE A 21 -23.93 -15.35 0.77
N THR A 22 -25.10 -14.88 0.33
CA THR A 22 -26.16 -15.75 -0.20
C THR A 22 -26.33 -15.44 -1.68
N LEU A 23 -25.92 -16.40 -2.52
CA LEU A 23 -26.00 -16.26 -3.97
C LEU A 23 -27.41 -16.65 -4.46
N PRO A 24 -27.97 -15.93 -5.43
CA PRO A 24 -29.26 -16.27 -6.01
C PRO A 24 -29.21 -17.50 -6.93
N GLN A 25 -28.01 -17.91 -7.34
CA GLN A 25 -27.75 -19.10 -8.15
C GLN A 25 -26.35 -19.64 -7.85
N VAL A 26 -26.13 -20.93 -8.10
CA VAL A 26 -24.81 -21.55 -7.93
C VAL A 26 -23.83 -20.95 -8.94
N SER A 27 -22.67 -20.50 -8.47
CA SER A 27 -21.60 -20.00 -9.34
C SER A 27 -20.23 -20.35 -8.77
N ALA A 28 -19.47 -21.16 -9.51
CA ALA A 28 -18.08 -21.49 -9.15
C ALA A 28 -17.14 -20.27 -9.28
N ALA A 29 -17.50 -19.29 -10.11
CA ALA A 29 -16.70 -18.09 -10.33
C ALA A 29 -16.70 -17.12 -9.14
N PHE A 30 -17.69 -17.23 -8.23
CA PHE A 30 -17.83 -16.29 -7.11
C PHE A 30 -16.61 -16.26 -6.19
N THR A 31 -15.94 -17.40 -5.99
CA THR A 31 -14.70 -17.47 -5.20
C THR A 31 -13.60 -16.60 -5.79
N GLY A 32 -13.47 -16.56 -7.13
CA GLY A 32 -12.50 -15.70 -7.80
C GLY A 32 -12.84 -14.21 -7.67
N THR A 33 -14.13 -13.88 -7.63
CA THR A 33 -14.60 -12.50 -7.39
C THR A 33 -14.24 -12.01 -5.99
N LEU A 34 -14.31 -12.88 -4.96
CA LEU A 34 -13.97 -12.50 -3.58
C LEU A 34 -12.52 -12.01 -3.44
N VAL A 35 -11.58 -12.52 -4.25
CA VAL A 35 -10.17 -12.10 -4.24
C VAL A 35 -9.99 -10.65 -4.69
N GLN A 36 -10.91 -10.12 -5.49
CA GLN A 36 -10.85 -8.75 -6.00
C GLN A 36 -11.51 -7.73 -5.06
N ILE A 37 -12.10 -8.18 -3.95
CA ILE A 37 -12.76 -7.30 -2.99
C ILE A 37 -11.73 -6.85 -1.95
N TYR A 38 -11.46 -5.55 -1.92
CA TYR A 38 -10.66 -4.92 -0.88
C TYR A 38 -11.58 -4.21 0.12
N PRO A 39 -11.60 -4.63 1.40
CA PRO A 39 -12.41 -3.98 2.42
C PRO A 39 -11.98 -2.53 2.64
N ILE A 40 -12.97 -1.63 2.72
CA ILE A 40 -12.77 -0.23 3.09
C ILE A 40 -13.26 0.01 4.53
N PRO A 41 -12.61 0.91 5.31
CA PRO A 41 -12.98 1.14 6.70
C PRO A 41 -14.31 1.89 6.80
N GLN A 42 -15.34 1.21 7.33
CA GLN A 42 -16.67 1.81 7.51
C GLN A 42 -16.64 3.09 8.35
N HIS A 43 -15.87 3.14 9.43
CA HIS A 43 -15.79 4.31 10.31
C HIS A 43 -15.23 5.58 9.62
N VAL A 44 -14.52 5.42 8.49
CA VAL A 44 -14.00 6.53 7.68
C VAL A 44 -15.06 6.99 6.68
N PHE A 45 -15.74 6.05 6.02
CA PHE A 45 -16.56 6.32 4.83
C PHE A 45 -18.09 6.25 5.05
N ALA A 46 -18.58 5.87 6.23
CA ALA A 46 -20.02 5.64 6.46
C ALA A 46 -20.93 6.84 6.15
N ASN A 47 -20.40 8.07 6.27
CA ASN A 47 -21.15 9.31 6.06
C ASN A 47 -20.85 9.98 4.72
N GLU A 48 -20.08 9.34 3.84
CA GLU A 48 -19.75 9.88 2.53
C GLU A 48 -20.83 9.54 1.52
N ALA A 49 -21.43 10.55 0.90
CA ALA A 49 -22.45 10.36 -0.13
C ALA A 49 -21.87 9.82 -1.45
N ASP A 50 -20.62 10.20 -1.77
CA ASP A 50 -19.88 9.74 -2.94
C ASP A 50 -18.47 9.30 -2.49
N LEU A 51 -18.25 7.98 -2.47
CA LEU A 51 -16.99 7.38 -2.04
C LEU A 51 -15.83 7.74 -2.99
N GLU A 52 -16.11 7.95 -4.29
CA GLU A 52 -15.08 8.24 -5.28
C GLU A 52 -14.54 9.66 -5.13
N LYS A 53 -15.42 10.60 -4.78
CA LYS A 53 -15.06 12.03 -4.62
C LYS A 53 -14.74 12.44 -3.18
N SER A 54 -14.72 11.50 -2.25
CA SER A 54 -14.42 11.81 -0.85
C SER A 54 -13.02 12.39 -0.69
N THR A 55 -12.89 13.50 0.04
CA THR A 55 -11.59 14.09 0.41
C THR A 55 -10.75 13.15 1.28
N LYS A 56 -11.36 12.14 1.90
CA LYS A 56 -10.67 11.09 2.66
C LYS A 56 -9.79 10.21 1.76
N ASN A 57 -9.99 10.23 0.45
CA ASN A 57 -9.13 9.55 -0.51
C ASN A 57 -7.73 10.19 -0.64
N ASP A 58 -7.57 11.46 -0.25
CA ASP A 58 -6.27 12.15 -0.28
C ASP A 58 -5.29 11.64 0.78
N ALA A 59 -5.83 11.10 1.88
CA ALA A 59 -5.08 10.47 2.97
C ALA A 59 -5.64 9.08 3.26
N PRO A 60 -5.40 8.10 2.36
CA PRO A 60 -6.11 6.84 2.41
C PRO A 60 -5.72 6.01 3.64
N VAL A 61 -6.74 5.45 4.28
CA VAL A 61 -6.62 4.49 5.37
C VAL A 61 -6.93 3.11 4.83
N GLY A 62 -5.93 2.23 4.82
CA GLY A 62 -6.04 0.85 4.34
C GLY A 62 -5.56 -0.17 5.36
N SER A 63 -5.63 -1.45 4.97
CA SER A 63 -5.21 -2.60 5.79
C SER A 63 -3.90 -3.25 5.33
N GLY A 64 -3.15 -2.56 4.45
CA GLY A 64 -1.92 -3.06 3.85
C GLY A 64 -0.66 -2.92 4.73
N PRO A 65 0.50 -3.38 4.23
CA PRO A 65 1.77 -3.34 4.97
C PRO A 65 2.41 -1.96 5.08
N PHE A 66 1.87 -0.95 4.39
CA PHE A 66 2.37 0.42 4.43
C PHE A 66 1.24 1.43 4.66
N LYS A 67 1.52 2.45 5.46
CA LYS A 67 0.67 3.60 5.76
C LYS A 67 1.02 4.77 4.86
N PHE A 68 0.01 5.55 4.52
CA PHE A 68 0.19 6.85 3.88
C PHE A 68 1.07 7.77 4.74
N LYS A 69 2.07 8.39 4.12
CA LYS A 69 2.89 9.44 4.75
C LYS A 69 2.62 10.80 4.12
N GLU A 70 2.79 10.89 2.81
CA GLU A 70 2.74 12.17 2.09
C GLU A 70 2.49 11.96 0.62
N TYR A 71 1.72 12.86 0.02
CA TYR A 71 1.55 12.95 -1.42
C TYR A 71 1.93 14.34 -1.91
N ARG A 72 2.80 14.39 -2.91
CA ARG A 72 3.12 15.60 -3.68
C ARG A 72 2.68 15.37 -5.11
N ALA A 73 1.59 16.06 -5.50
CA ALA A 73 0.99 15.95 -6.82
C ALA A 73 2.04 16.12 -7.92
N GLY A 74 2.09 15.16 -8.84
CA GLY A 74 3.02 15.14 -9.97
C GLY A 74 4.50 14.89 -9.62
N GLN A 75 4.84 14.64 -8.36
CA GLN A 75 6.22 14.39 -7.93
C GLN A 75 6.39 13.01 -7.30
N TYR A 76 5.75 12.76 -6.16
CA TYR A 76 5.90 11.49 -5.45
C TYR A 76 4.75 11.17 -4.50
N TYR A 77 4.65 9.88 -4.17
CA TYR A 77 3.74 9.32 -3.19
C TYR A 77 4.55 8.48 -2.20
N ALA A 78 4.60 8.93 -0.95
CA ALA A 78 5.43 8.35 0.11
C ALA A 78 4.59 7.54 1.10
N LEU A 79 5.12 6.38 1.43
CA LEU A 79 4.54 5.36 2.28
C LEU A 79 5.55 4.94 3.35
N THR A 80 5.06 4.68 4.55
CA THR A 80 5.88 4.17 5.68
C THR A 80 5.38 2.82 6.12
N ARG A 81 6.26 1.94 6.60
CA ARG A 81 5.84 0.62 7.04
C ARG A 81 4.79 0.67 8.16
N PHE A 82 3.83 -0.23 8.09
CA PHE A 82 2.93 -0.57 9.18
C PHE A 82 3.49 -1.79 9.92
N ASP A 83 3.98 -1.58 11.15
CA ASP A 83 4.63 -2.66 11.91
C ASP A 83 3.63 -3.71 12.41
N ASP A 84 2.36 -3.35 12.62
CA ASP A 84 1.30 -4.27 13.08
C ASP A 84 0.51 -4.91 11.92
N TYR A 85 1.12 -5.02 10.74
CA TYR A 85 0.49 -5.69 9.60
C TYR A 85 0.24 -7.18 9.90
N TRP A 86 -0.99 -7.64 9.66
CA TRP A 86 -1.46 -8.98 10.06
C TRP A 86 -0.66 -10.13 9.46
N ASN A 87 -0.04 -9.95 8.29
CA ASN A 87 0.77 -10.96 7.61
C ASN A 87 2.28 -10.78 7.84
N GLY A 88 2.66 -10.11 8.93
CA GLY A 88 4.05 -9.91 9.34
C GLY A 88 4.68 -8.63 8.80
N LYS A 89 5.78 -8.23 9.44
CA LYS A 89 6.44 -6.95 9.19
C LYS A 89 7.10 -6.91 7.81
N ALA A 90 6.82 -5.85 7.04
CA ALA A 90 7.49 -5.63 5.76
C ALA A 90 9.01 -5.42 5.94
N LYS A 91 9.80 -5.96 5.01
CA LYS A 91 11.27 -5.85 5.05
C LYS A 91 11.78 -4.42 4.82
N LEU A 92 11.01 -3.61 4.09
CA LEU A 92 11.34 -2.22 3.79
C LEU A 92 10.74 -1.29 4.84
N ASP A 93 11.48 -0.27 5.23
CA ASP A 93 11.00 0.74 6.20
C ASP A 93 10.05 1.77 5.55
N ALA A 94 10.26 2.08 4.27
CA ALA A 94 9.47 3.04 3.52
C ALA A 94 9.46 2.73 2.01
N VAL A 95 8.44 3.22 1.31
CA VAL A 95 8.33 3.15 -0.14
C VAL A 95 7.97 4.53 -0.66
N THR A 96 8.73 5.04 -1.64
CA THR A 96 8.43 6.30 -2.31
C THR A 96 8.25 6.05 -3.79
N TYR A 97 7.00 6.11 -4.25
CA TYR A 97 6.69 6.10 -5.67
C TYR A 97 6.96 7.49 -6.24
N ARG A 98 7.75 7.58 -7.31
CA ARG A 98 8.01 8.87 -7.98
C ARG A 98 7.35 8.88 -9.33
N PHE A 99 6.69 9.98 -9.63
CA PHE A 99 6.06 10.21 -10.92
C PHE A 99 7.08 10.92 -11.81
N ALA A 100 7.61 10.21 -12.80
CA ALA A 100 8.42 10.80 -13.86
C ALA A 100 7.62 10.73 -15.15
N LYS A 101 7.42 11.88 -15.81
CA LYS A 101 6.67 11.97 -17.07
C LYS A 101 7.41 11.38 -18.28
N ASP A 102 8.71 11.18 -18.16
CA ASP A 102 9.59 10.77 -19.26
C ASP A 102 10.51 9.63 -18.80
N SER A 103 10.57 8.56 -19.59
CA SER A 103 11.31 7.33 -19.27
C SER A 103 12.82 7.57 -19.19
N ASN A 104 13.38 8.49 -19.99
CA ASN A 104 14.80 8.85 -19.92
C ASN A 104 15.12 9.61 -18.64
N SER A 105 14.25 10.55 -18.27
CA SER A 105 14.34 11.30 -17.01
C SER A 105 14.20 10.39 -15.78
N ALA A 106 13.33 9.36 -15.87
CA ALA A 106 13.19 8.33 -14.84
C ALA A 106 14.47 7.50 -14.68
N ASN A 107 15.06 7.05 -15.79
CA ASN A 107 16.30 6.27 -15.81
C ASN A 107 17.49 7.07 -15.26
N LEU A 108 17.64 8.34 -15.66
CA LEU A 108 18.67 9.23 -15.15
C LEU A 108 18.49 9.53 -13.65
N ALA A 109 17.25 9.74 -13.19
CA ALA A 109 16.97 9.98 -11.77
C ALA A 109 17.15 8.74 -10.90
N ALA A 110 16.91 7.54 -11.43
CA ALA A 110 17.18 6.27 -10.77
C ALA A 110 18.69 5.96 -10.73
N ALA A 111 19.41 6.24 -11.82
CA ALA A 111 20.85 6.03 -11.92
C ALA A 111 21.64 6.97 -11.01
N LYS A 112 21.33 8.29 -11.02
CA LYS A 112 22.02 9.29 -10.19
C LYS A 112 21.90 9.04 -8.68
N ARG A 113 20.90 8.29 -8.23
CA ARG A 113 20.74 7.94 -6.80
C ARG A 113 21.41 6.66 -6.36
N ARG A 114 21.82 5.77 -7.28
CA ARG A 114 22.73 4.68 -6.91
C ARG A 114 24.11 5.20 -6.53
N ASP A 115 24.44 6.42 -6.94
CA ASP A 115 25.76 7.04 -6.81
C ASP A 115 25.83 8.11 -5.69
N GLN A 116 24.75 8.30 -4.92
CA GLN A 116 24.78 9.11 -3.70
C GLN A 116 24.99 8.20 -2.49
N PRO A 117 26.09 8.32 -1.73
CA PRO A 117 26.28 7.54 -0.52
C PRO A 117 25.15 7.84 0.46
N GLU A 118 24.53 6.78 1.01
CA GLU A 118 23.49 6.88 2.02
C GLU A 118 24.06 7.54 3.28
N ASN A 119 23.92 8.87 3.38
CA ASN A 119 24.32 9.62 4.55
C ASN A 119 23.33 9.33 5.69
N GLY A 120 23.61 8.30 6.51
CA GLY A 120 22.73 7.94 7.63
C GLY A 120 23.03 6.68 8.43
N ARG A 121 24.24 6.09 8.39
CA ARG A 121 24.62 5.02 9.33
C ARG A 121 25.90 5.39 10.08
N SER A 122 25.71 5.89 11.30
CA SER A 122 26.72 5.85 12.35
C SER A 122 26.99 4.41 12.77
N ALA A 123 28.17 3.89 12.42
CA ALA A 123 28.83 2.84 13.18
C ALA A 123 30.32 2.93 12.87
N GLY A 124 31.11 3.33 13.87
CA GLY A 124 32.56 3.33 13.79
C GLY A 124 33.09 1.93 13.52
N CYS A 125 33.98 1.83 12.54
CA CYS A 125 35.03 0.83 12.50
C CYS A 125 36.28 1.58 12.04
N VAL A 126 37.03 2.09 13.01
CA VAL A 126 38.43 2.46 12.80
C VAL A 126 39.19 1.13 12.74
N ALA A 127 39.62 0.72 11.55
CA ALA A 127 40.63 -0.32 11.41
C ALA A 127 42.01 0.34 11.58
N PRO A 128 42.95 -0.26 12.34
CA PRO A 128 44.28 0.30 12.51
C PRO A 128 45.13 -0.10 11.29
N GLU A 129 45.57 0.86 10.48
CA GLU A 129 46.52 0.56 9.42
C GLU A 129 47.96 0.73 9.92
N GLU A 130 48.68 -0.37 9.82
CA GLU A 130 50.02 -0.62 10.33
C GLU A 130 51.07 0.37 9.81
N HIS A 131 51.99 0.71 10.71
CA HIS A 131 53.30 1.25 10.39
C HIS A 131 54.03 0.37 9.36
N ARG A 132 54.40 0.94 8.21
CA ARG A 132 55.65 0.57 7.52
C ARG A 132 56.22 1.68 6.65
N GLN A 133 57.25 2.32 7.21
CA GLN A 133 58.50 2.82 6.61
C GLN A 133 58.44 3.67 5.34
N VAL A 134 58.90 4.93 5.45
CA VAL A 134 60.32 5.31 5.33
C VAL A 134 60.61 6.57 6.16
#